data_AF-A0A8X7B904-F1
#
_entry.id   AF-A0A8X7B904-F1
#
_cell.length_a   1.000
_cell.length_b   1.000
_cell.length_c   1.000
_cell.angle_alpha   90.00
_cell.angle_beta   90.00
_cell.angle_gamma   90.00
#
_symmetry.space_group_name_H-M   'P 1'
#
loop_
_entity.id
_entity.type
_entity.pdbx_description
1 polymer ?
#
loop_
_entity_poly.entity_id
_entity_poly.type
_entity_poly.pdbx_seq_one_letter_code
_entity_poly.pdbx_strand_id
1 'polypeptide(L)'
;MRVGSVLSSDCRRQLIWRESGTAYRPENIQEKDRYPTCSIMVWAGIMINGRTRLRVVANGTMTGQRYIDEVILPHVRLFPWCCR
;
A
#
# COMPACT_ATOMS: atom_id res chain seq x y z
N MET A 1 11.05 -15.64 28.83
CA MET A 1 10.05 -14.81 28.11
C MET A 1 8.94 -15.72 27.62
N ARG A 2 7.69 -15.49 28.04
CA ARG A 2 6.50 -16.15 27.45
C ARG A 2 5.84 -15.16 26.49
N VAL A 3 5.69 -15.56 25.23
CA VAL A 3 5.03 -14.75 24.20
C VAL A 3 3.54 -15.10 24.23
N GLY A 4 2.72 -14.25 24.86
CA GLY A 4 1.27 -14.44 24.94
C GLY A 4 0.51 -13.83 23.77
N SER A 5 0.01 -14.65 22.84
CA SER A 5 -1.03 -14.42 21.80
C SER A 5 -1.32 -13.00 21.26
N VAL A 6 -1.25 -12.88 19.93
CA VAL A 6 -1.52 -11.67 19.12
C VAL A 6 -2.99 -11.21 19.22
N LEU A 7 -3.22 -10.00 19.76
CA LEU A 7 -4.46 -9.25 19.56
C LEU A 7 -4.30 -8.38 18.30
N SER A 8 -5.13 -8.65 17.29
CA SER A 8 -5.12 -7.96 16.00
C SER A 8 -5.88 -6.64 16.10
N SER A 9 -5.15 -5.52 16.04
CA SER A 9 -5.76 -4.20 15.76
C SER A 9 -5.62 -3.90 14.26
N ASP A 10 -6.62 -3.25 13.67
CA ASP A 10 -6.77 -2.97 12.24
C ASP A 10 -5.67 -2.05 11.64
N CYS A 11 -4.83 -1.48 12.50
CA CYS A 11 -3.60 -0.80 12.09
C CYS A 11 -2.52 -1.86 11.87
N ARG A 12 -1.95 -1.96 10.66
CA ARG A 12 -0.80 -2.83 10.29
C ARG A 12 0.47 -2.66 11.14
N ARG A 13 0.42 -1.93 12.25
CA ARG A 13 1.42 -1.96 13.31
C ARG A 13 1.43 -3.36 13.91
N GLN A 14 2.53 -4.07 13.76
CA GLN A 14 2.80 -5.22 14.60
C GLN A 14 2.85 -4.74 16.05
N LEU A 15 1.81 -5.06 16.81
CA LEU A 15 1.75 -4.78 18.24
C LEU A 15 2.66 -5.79 18.93
N ILE A 16 3.85 -5.34 19.30
CA ILE A 16 4.74 -6.09 20.20
C ILE A 16 4.28 -5.75 21.62
N TRP A 17 3.53 -6.65 22.26
CA TRP A 17 3.08 -6.45 23.64
C TRP A 17 4.18 -6.76 24.64
N ARG A 18 4.10 -6.09 25.79
CA ARG A 18 4.94 -6.33 26.96
C ARG A 18 4.17 -5.95 28.23
N GLU A 19 4.76 -6.26 29.37
CA GLU A 19 4.23 -5.88 30.67
C GLU A 19 4.13 -4.35 30.84
N SER A 20 2.94 -3.88 31.24
CA SER A 20 2.65 -2.46 31.45
C SER A 20 3.60 -1.86 32.50
N GLY A 21 4.16 -0.67 32.21
CA GLY A 21 5.05 0.06 33.13
C GLY A 21 6.56 -0.17 32.92
N THR A 22 6.95 -1.09 32.05
CA THR A 22 8.37 -1.23 31.66
C THR A 22 8.69 -0.28 30.50
N ALA A 23 9.83 0.43 30.55
CA ALA A 23 10.31 1.28 29.46
C ALA A 23 11.00 0.44 28.35
N TYR A 24 10.99 0.92 27.09
CA TYR A 24 11.73 0.25 26.02
C TYR A 24 13.20 0.48 26.33
N ARG A 25 14.01 -0.59 26.36
CA ARG A 25 15.45 -0.40 26.25
C ARG A 25 15.74 0.24 24.90
N PRO A 26 16.60 1.27 24.82
CA PRO A 26 16.93 1.93 23.55
C PRO A 26 17.47 0.93 22.51
N GLU A 27 18.11 -0.16 22.94
CA GLU A 27 18.56 -1.29 22.10
C GLU A 27 17.42 -1.98 21.31
N ASN A 28 16.18 -1.90 21.80
CA ASN A 28 15.01 -2.54 21.19
C ASN A 28 14.23 -1.61 20.25
N ILE A 29 14.65 -0.34 20.12
CA ILE A 29 14.02 0.65 19.24
C ILE A 29 14.93 0.82 18.03
N GLN A 30 14.45 0.39 16.86
CA GLN A 30 15.13 0.63 15.60
C GLN A 30 14.26 1.51 14.70
N GLU A 31 14.77 2.68 14.34
CA GLU A 31 14.17 3.50 13.29
C GLU A 31 14.34 2.80 11.94
N LYS A 32 13.23 2.61 11.22
CA LYS A 32 13.22 2.05 9.87
C LYS A 32 12.33 2.90 8.97
N ASP A 33 12.95 3.67 8.09
CA ASP A 33 12.28 4.42 7.03
C ASP A 33 11.94 3.52 5.83
N ARG A 34 12.83 2.57 5.50
CA ARG A 34 12.63 1.62 4.41
C ARG A 34 12.58 0.19 4.93
N TYR A 35 11.49 -0.50 4.62
CA TYR A 35 11.42 -1.94 4.84
C TYR A 35 12.22 -2.67 3.76
N PRO A 36 12.94 -3.76 4.11
CA PRO A 36 13.71 -4.56 3.16
C PRO A 36 12.81 -5.33 2.17
N THR A 37 11.50 -5.34 2.39
CA THR A 37 10.52 -5.99 1.52
C THR A 37 10.20 -5.09 0.33
N CYS A 38 10.20 -5.65 -0.89
CA CYS A 38 9.74 -4.95 -2.09
C CYS A 38 8.31 -4.41 -1.87
N SER A 39 8.12 -3.11 -2.12
CA SER A 39 6.80 -2.51 -2.17
C SER A 39 6.13 -2.80 -3.51
N ILE A 40 4.81 -3.01 -3.49
CA ILE A 40 4.00 -3.14 -4.70
C ILE A 40 3.39 -1.77 -4.99
N MET A 41 3.58 -1.28 -6.22
CA MET A 41 2.92 -0.08 -6.69
C MET A 41 1.59 -0.46 -7.37
N VAL A 42 0.53 0.26 -7.02
CA VAL A 42 -0.81 0.01 -7.56
C VAL A 42 -1.43 1.31 -8.06
N TRP A 43 -2.26 1.21 -9.10
CA TRP A 43 -3.04 2.31 -9.65
C TRP A 43 -4.52 1.95 -9.68
N ALA A 44 -5.38 2.91 -9.36
CA ALA A 44 -6.83 2.83 -9.54
C ALA A 44 -7.38 4.24 -9.79
N GLY A 45 -8.42 4.34 -10.61
CA GLY A 45 -9.18 5.56 -10.86
C GLY A 45 -10.53 5.49 -10.15
N ILE A 46 -10.88 6.56 -9.43
CA ILE A 46 -12.18 6.71 -8.78
C ILE A 46 -12.93 7.82 -9.51
N MET A 47 -14.19 7.58 -9.86
CA MET A 47 -15.09 8.52 -10.51
C MET A 47 -16.43 8.59 -9.77
N ILE A 48 -17.24 9.61 -10.08
CA ILE A 48 -18.55 9.83 -9.47
C ILE A 48 -19.52 8.65 -9.67
N ASN A 49 -19.43 7.97 -10.82
CA ASN A 49 -20.32 6.85 -11.18
C ASN A 49 -19.65 5.47 -11.07
N GLY A 50 -18.42 5.38 -10.54
CA GLY A 50 -17.75 4.08 -10.43
C GLY A 50 -16.26 4.15 -10.17
N ARG A 51 -15.63 2.98 -10.12
CA ARG A 51 -14.19 2.81 -9.91
C ARG A 51 -13.62 1.83 -10.93
N THR A 52 -12.38 2.05 -11.36
CA THR A 52 -11.66 1.11 -12.22
C THR A 52 -11.05 -0.02 -11.38
N ARG A 53 -10.79 -1.18 -12.01
CA ARG A 53 -10.11 -2.30 -11.34
C ARG A 53 -8.70 -1.85 -10.94
N LEU A 54 -8.30 -2.20 -9.73
CA LEU A 54 -6.95 -1.91 -9.22
C LEU A 54 -5.90 -2.65 -10.07
N ARG A 55 -4.96 -1.89 -10.63
CA ARG A 55 -3.88 -2.39 -11.50
C ARG A 55 -2.58 -2.40 -10.72
N VAL A 56 -1.87 -3.52 -10.76
CA VAL A 56 -0.52 -3.66 -10.18
C VAL A 56 0.50 -3.22 -11.23
N VAL A 57 1.38 -2.27 -10.88
CA VAL A 57 2.47 -1.82 -11.73
C VAL A 57 3.67 -2.74 -11.50
N ALA A 58 3.93 -3.63 -12.45
CA ALA A 58 5.12 -4.49 -12.40
C ALA A 58 6.40 -3.65 -12.52
N ASN A 59 7.46 -4.04 -11.81
CA ASN A 59 8.80 -3.43 -11.84
C ASN A 59 8.95 -2.06 -11.15
N GLY A 60 8.07 -1.72 -10.21
CA GLY A 60 8.28 -0.68 -9.19
C GLY A 60 8.30 0.79 -9.67
N THR A 61 8.48 1.04 -10.97
CA THR A 61 8.68 2.39 -11.50
C THR A 61 7.63 2.72 -12.56
N MET A 62 6.80 3.72 -12.28
CA MET A 62 5.83 4.26 -13.24
C MET A 62 6.48 5.41 -14.00
N THR A 63 6.77 5.20 -15.30
CA THR A 63 7.27 6.25 -16.19
C THR A 63 6.09 6.92 -16.92
N GLY A 64 6.31 8.12 -17.49
CA GLY A 64 5.27 8.82 -18.24
C GLY A 64 4.70 8.00 -19.41
N GLN A 65 5.56 7.33 -20.18
CA GLN A 65 5.13 6.46 -21.27
C GLN A 65 4.30 5.27 -20.76
N ARG A 66 4.75 4.62 -19.67
CA ARG A 66 3.98 3.54 -19.04
C ARG A 66 2.64 4.04 -18.51
N TYR A 67 2.56 5.25 -17.98
CA TYR A 67 1.28 5.82 -17.56
C TYR A 67 0.33 5.97 -18.76
N ILE A 68 0.83 6.39 -19.92
CA ILE A 68 0.00 6.46 -21.14
C ILE A 68 -0.47 5.06 -21.56
N ASP A 69 0.45 4.11 -21.70
CA ASP A 69 0.15 2.78 -22.24
C ASP A 69 -0.61 1.88 -21.27
N GLU A 70 -0.33 2.00 -19.97
CA GLU A 70 -0.88 1.16 -18.91
C GLU A 70 -2.09 1.78 -18.21
N VAL A 71 -2.21 3.12 -18.18
CA VAL A 71 -3.31 3.79 -17.50
C VAL A 71 -4.23 4.50 -18.47
N ILE A 72 -3.73 5.43 -19.27
CA ILE A 72 -4.59 6.31 -20.08
C ILE A 72 -5.24 5.53 -21.23
N LEU A 73 -4.46 4.87 -22.08
CA LEU A 73 -4.96 4.23 -23.29
C LEU A 73 -6.03 3.14 -23.02
N PRO A 74 -5.87 2.26 -22.02
CA PRO A 74 -6.89 1.25 -21.72
C PRO A 74 -8.17 1.86 -21.15
N HIS A 75 -8.08 2.91 -20.33
CA HIS A 75 -9.24 3.47 -19.65
C HIS A 75 -9.99 4.48 -20.53
N VAL A 76 -9.32 5.40 -21.21
CA VAL A 76 -9.96 6.39 -22.08
C VAL A 76 -10.70 5.72 -23.25
N ARG A 77 -10.19 4.61 -23.79
CA ARG A 77 -10.90 3.82 -24.82
C ARG A 77 -12.16 3.11 -24.30
N LEU A 78 -12.24 2.83 -23.00
CA LEU A 78 -13.42 2.21 -22.36
C LEU A 78 -14.54 3.22 -22.03
N PHE A 79 -14.29 4.53 -22.13
CA PHE A 79 -15.26 5.59 -21.81
C PHE A 79 -15.74 6.42 -23.04
N PRO A 80 -16.28 5.80 -24.11
CA PRO A 80 -16.88 6.59 -25.20
C PRO A 80 -18.14 7.37 -24.76
N TRP A 81 -18.71 7.06 -23.59
CA TRP A 81 -19.94 7.68 -23.07
C TRP A 81 -19.70 8.88 -22.14
N CYS A 82 -18.47 9.14 -21.70
CA CYS A 82 -18.17 10.23 -20.77
C CYS A 82 -17.78 11.54 -21.47
N CYS A 83 -17.54 11.50 -22.79
CA CYS A 83 -17.24 12.68 -23.62
C CYS A 83 -18.46 13.18 -24.41
N ARG A 84 -19.68 12.97 -23.90
CA ARG A 84 -20.91 13.52 -24.47
C ARG A 84 -21.50 14.59 -23.57
#